data_AF-A0A1I9G8W3-F1
#
_entry.id   AF-A0A1I9G8W3-F1
#
_cell.length_a   1.000
_cell.length_b   1.000
_cell.length_c   1.000
_cell.angle_alpha   90.00
_cell.angle_beta   90.00
_cell.angle_gamma   90.00
#
_symmetry.space_group_name_H-M   'P 1'
#
loop_
_entity.id
_entity.type
_entity.pdbx_description
1 polymer ?
#
loop_
_entity_poly.entity_id
_entity_poly.type
_entity_poly.pdbx_seq_one_letter_code
_entity_poly.pdbx_strand_id
1 'polypeptide(L)'
;LLDFQASSAVRTLSNLFFAFNKHPRVQHSLYIALVALCGRARIIGDLDTSTEKVNEYISRWSLDQKQQRSLLRLIHWALIHDGRADQAAKTMTALLRTYTDADAAFAIEDARECVRTAIVDPKSFSFDHLLRLSAVQLLEKSDPLMHEVLKLFSEGTLKDYQTFIMKHPTFISEKLHVDDTVLIKKMRLLTLMDMAEKKTVISLHDLSLEVDLPENEELEEFIIEAIRINAITGKINELKNELNVTSLQHRSFGRPQWELLRKRLIALIGSLSISHENIKNVFVNGATT
;
A
#
# COMPACT_ATOMS: atom_id res chain seq x y z
N LEU A 1 32.69 7.29 -10.88
CA LEU A 1 33.03 7.14 -12.31
C LEU A 1 32.02 6.29 -13.06
N LEU A 2 31.61 5.12 -12.52
CA LEU A 2 30.55 4.27 -13.09
C LEU A 2 29.19 5.00 -13.20
N ASP A 3 28.79 5.76 -12.18
CA ASP A 3 27.49 6.48 -12.20
C ASP A 3 27.42 7.58 -13.28
N PHE A 4 28.55 8.20 -13.64
CA PHE A 4 28.60 9.25 -14.66
C PHE A 4 28.50 8.68 -16.09
N GLN A 5 29.11 7.52 -16.32
CA GLN A 5 28.95 6.77 -17.57
C GLN A 5 27.54 6.18 -17.69
N ALA A 6 26.97 5.71 -16.58
CA ALA A 6 25.59 5.20 -16.54
C ALA A 6 24.58 6.33 -16.80
N SER A 7 24.74 7.50 -16.18
CA SER A 7 23.85 8.66 -16.40
C SER A 7 23.90 9.17 -17.84
N SER A 8 25.09 9.25 -18.45
CA SER A 8 25.23 9.63 -19.86
C SER A 8 24.64 8.59 -20.81
N ALA A 9 24.77 7.29 -20.51
CA ALA A 9 24.13 6.21 -21.26
C ALA A 9 22.59 6.21 -21.12
N VAL A 10 22.06 6.51 -19.93
CA VAL A 10 20.61 6.70 -19.73
C VAL A 10 20.10 7.88 -20.55
N ARG A 11 20.84 8.99 -20.59
CA ARG A 11 20.47 10.17 -21.39
C ARG A 11 20.49 9.90 -22.88
N THR A 12 21.49 9.18 -23.40
CA THR A 12 21.53 8.82 -24.82
C THR A 12 20.42 7.84 -25.18
N LEU A 13 20.16 6.83 -24.36
CA LEU A 13 19.05 5.89 -24.55
C LEU A 13 17.68 6.56 -24.47
N SER A 14 17.50 7.51 -23.56
CA SER A 14 16.26 8.32 -23.46
C SER A 14 16.05 9.14 -24.73
N ASN A 15 17.09 9.81 -25.22
CA ASN A 15 17.02 10.56 -26.49
C ASN A 15 16.72 9.64 -27.68
N LEU A 16 17.32 8.44 -27.73
CA LEU A 16 17.03 7.43 -28.74
C LEU A 16 15.58 6.93 -28.64
N PHE A 17 15.07 6.72 -27.42
CA PHE A 17 13.68 6.31 -27.20
C PHE A 17 12.68 7.34 -27.75
N PHE A 18 12.91 8.64 -27.49
CA PHE A 18 12.09 9.72 -28.04
C PHE A 18 12.27 9.87 -29.57
N ALA A 19 13.46 9.65 -30.09
CA ALA A 19 13.74 9.73 -31.53
C ALA A 19 13.03 8.63 -32.35
N PHE A 20 12.85 7.43 -31.78
CA PHE A 20 12.26 6.28 -32.48
C PHE A 20 10.74 6.12 -32.31
N ASN A 21 9.98 7.23 -32.13
CA ASN A 21 8.52 7.23 -31.93
C ASN A 21 7.67 6.61 -33.05
N LYS A 22 8.28 6.26 -34.19
CA LYS A 22 7.61 5.68 -35.36
C LYS A 22 7.73 4.14 -35.46
N HIS A 23 8.56 3.50 -34.63
CA HIS A 23 8.79 2.05 -34.67
C HIS A 23 8.53 1.37 -33.31
N PRO A 24 7.31 0.85 -33.07
CA PRO A 24 6.90 0.27 -31.79
C PRO A 24 7.80 -0.88 -31.29
N ARG A 25 8.27 -1.76 -32.19
CA ARG A 25 9.13 -2.89 -31.84
C ARG A 25 10.51 -2.47 -31.33
N VAL A 26 11.08 -1.43 -31.93
CA VAL A 26 12.39 -0.91 -31.56
C VAL A 26 12.27 -0.14 -30.25
N GLN A 27 11.21 0.66 -30.08
CA GLN A 27 10.93 1.33 -28.80
C GLN A 27 10.78 0.37 -27.63
N HIS A 28 10.10 -0.77 -27.81
CA HIS A 28 10.00 -1.79 -26.76
C HIS A 28 11.37 -2.32 -26.33
N SER A 29 12.23 -2.66 -27.30
CA SER A 29 13.60 -3.15 -27.00
C SER A 29 14.48 -2.10 -26.34
N LEU A 30 14.38 -0.83 -26.77
CA LEU A 30 15.08 0.29 -26.13
C LEU A 30 14.56 0.56 -24.72
N TYR A 31 13.25 0.45 -24.50
CA TYR A 31 12.66 0.65 -23.18
C TYR A 31 13.09 -0.43 -22.20
N ILE A 32 13.16 -1.70 -22.62
CA ILE A 32 13.73 -2.78 -21.80
C ILE A 32 15.19 -2.47 -21.43
N ALA A 33 16.00 -2.07 -22.41
CA ALA A 33 17.40 -1.72 -22.16
C ALA A 33 17.53 -0.50 -21.23
N LEU A 34 16.65 0.50 -21.39
CA LEU A 34 16.58 1.69 -20.56
C LEU A 34 16.24 1.31 -19.11
N VAL A 35 15.19 0.51 -18.88
CA VAL A 35 14.77 0.09 -17.54
C VAL A 35 15.85 -0.75 -16.86
N ALA A 36 16.49 -1.66 -17.58
CA ALA A 36 17.60 -2.47 -17.05
C ALA A 36 18.81 -1.59 -16.65
N LEU A 37 19.12 -0.56 -17.44
CA LEU A 37 20.20 0.38 -17.15
C LEU A 37 19.84 1.31 -15.98
N CYS A 38 18.62 1.84 -15.94
CA CYS A 38 18.11 2.67 -14.86
C CYS A 38 18.09 1.91 -13.53
N GLY A 39 17.72 0.62 -13.54
CA GLY A 39 17.77 -0.24 -12.35
C GLY A 39 19.18 -0.46 -11.81
N ARG A 40 20.18 -0.60 -12.70
CA ARG A 40 21.60 -0.69 -12.28
C ARG A 40 22.17 0.63 -11.79
N ALA A 41 21.72 1.73 -12.39
CA ALA A 41 22.22 3.07 -12.09
C ALA A 41 21.53 3.73 -10.87
N ARG A 42 20.39 3.18 -10.40
CA ARG A 42 19.50 3.82 -9.41
C ARG A 42 19.07 5.23 -9.82
N ILE A 43 18.72 5.37 -11.10
CA ILE A 43 18.23 6.63 -11.70
C ILE A 43 16.86 6.35 -12.32
N ILE A 44 15.94 5.74 -11.55
CA ILE A 44 14.55 5.55 -12.00
C ILE A 44 13.71 6.77 -11.65
N GLY A 45 14.17 7.64 -10.74
CA GLY A 45 13.54 8.94 -10.48
C GLY A 45 13.31 9.79 -11.74
N ASP A 46 14.23 9.73 -12.71
CA ASP A 46 14.14 10.46 -13.98
C ASP A 46 13.23 9.78 -15.02
N LEU A 47 12.94 8.48 -14.83
CA LEU A 47 12.03 7.73 -15.70
C LEU A 47 10.66 7.67 -15.03
N ASP A 48 9.69 8.38 -15.61
CA ASP A 48 8.31 8.36 -15.14
C ASP A 48 7.66 7.00 -15.44
N THR A 49 7.93 6.03 -14.56
CA THR A 49 7.45 4.65 -14.56
C THR A 49 6.07 4.53 -13.92
N SER A 50 5.27 5.59 -13.99
CA SER A 50 3.88 5.57 -13.55
C SER A 50 3.08 4.51 -14.32
N THR A 51 2.25 3.75 -13.60
CA THR A 51 1.41 2.66 -14.14
C THR A 51 0.55 3.11 -15.33
N GLU A 52 0.15 4.38 -15.35
CA GLU A 52 -0.59 5.03 -16.43
C GLU A 52 0.22 5.14 -17.73
N LYS A 53 1.47 5.61 -17.64
CA LYS A 53 2.38 5.69 -18.80
C LYS A 53 2.76 4.30 -19.30
N VAL A 54 2.97 3.35 -18.38
CA VAL A 54 3.23 1.96 -18.75
C VAL A 54 2.03 1.37 -19.51
N ASN A 55 0.79 1.63 -19.06
CA ASN A 55 -0.41 1.21 -19.77
C ASN A 55 -0.57 1.92 -21.13
N GLU A 56 -0.22 3.20 -21.22
CA GLU A 56 -0.19 3.93 -22.49
C GLU A 56 0.80 3.27 -23.46
N TYR A 57 2.02 2.97 -23.02
CA TYR A 57 3.01 2.29 -23.84
C TYR A 57 2.58 0.87 -24.25
N ILE A 58 1.94 0.12 -23.35
CA ILE A 58 1.37 -1.20 -23.67
C ILE A 58 0.31 -1.08 -24.77
N SER A 59 -0.56 -0.07 -24.69
CA SER A 59 -1.59 0.18 -25.70
C SER A 59 -1.02 0.62 -27.05
N ARG A 60 0.01 1.49 -27.05
CA ARG A 60 0.67 2.00 -28.26
C ARG A 60 1.49 0.93 -28.98
N TRP A 61 2.03 -0.02 -28.24
CA TRP A 61 2.90 -1.07 -28.79
C TRP A 61 2.17 -2.39 -29.06
N SER A 62 0.90 -2.53 -28.63
CA SER A 62 0.10 -3.76 -28.81
C SER A 62 0.87 -5.02 -28.39
N LEU A 63 1.42 -5.02 -27.18
CA LEU A 63 2.28 -6.11 -26.68
C LEU A 63 1.49 -7.41 -26.49
N ASP A 64 2.19 -8.53 -26.71
CA ASP A 64 1.74 -9.84 -26.26
C ASP A 64 1.80 -9.92 -24.72
N GLN A 65 0.89 -10.71 -24.13
CA GLN A 65 0.71 -10.79 -22.67
C GLN A 65 2.00 -11.26 -21.96
N LYS A 66 2.81 -12.11 -22.62
CA LYS A 66 4.12 -12.54 -22.12
C LYS A 66 5.15 -11.41 -22.08
N GLN A 67 5.17 -10.55 -23.09
CA GLN A 67 6.10 -9.42 -23.17
C GLN A 67 5.72 -8.34 -22.15
N GLN A 68 4.43 -8.08 -21.97
CA GLN A 68 3.92 -7.19 -20.93
C GLN A 68 4.34 -7.65 -19.53
N ARG A 69 4.21 -8.95 -19.22
CA ARG A 69 4.64 -9.52 -17.94
C ARG A 69 6.15 -9.39 -17.73
N SER A 70 6.96 -9.71 -18.74
CA SER A 70 8.42 -9.55 -18.66
C SER A 70 8.83 -8.09 -18.43
N LEU A 71 8.14 -7.14 -19.06
CA LEU A 71 8.41 -5.73 -18.89
C LEU A 71 8.08 -5.25 -17.47
N LEU A 72 6.90 -5.62 -16.98
CA LEU A 72 6.46 -5.26 -15.63
C LEU A 72 7.37 -5.88 -14.55
N ARG A 73 7.88 -7.11 -14.74
CA ARG A 73 8.89 -7.71 -13.85
C ARG A 73 10.19 -6.89 -13.83
N LEU A 74 10.64 -6.45 -15.00
CA LEU A 74 11.86 -5.64 -15.10
C LEU A 74 11.70 -4.28 -14.43
N ILE A 75 10.54 -3.64 -14.60
CA ILE A 75 10.20 -2.38 -13.92
C ILE A 75 10.16 -2.60 -12.40
N HIS A 76 9.53 -3.66 -11.93
CA HIS A 76 9.47 -3.99 -10.50
C HIS A 76 10.87 -4.19 -9.90
N TRP A 77 11.70 -5.03 -10.53
CA TRP A 77 13.08 -5.26 -10.10
C TRP A 77 13.85 -3.95 -10.02
N ALA A 78 13.75 -3.12 -11.06
CA ALA A 78 14.43 -1.84 -11.11
C ALA A 78 13.95 -0.92 -9.96
N LEU A 79 12.65 -0.82 -9.71
CA LEU A 79 12.06 0.01 -8.65
C LEU A 79 12.47 -0.43 -7.23
N ILE A 80 12.67 -1.74 -7.01
CA ILE A 80 13.21 -2.25 -5.74
C ILE A 80 14.65 -1.75 -5.53
N HIS A 81 15.50 -1.81 -6.56
CA HIS A 81 16.89 -1.35 -6.47
C HIS A 81 17.03 0.16 -6.24
N ASP A 82 16.02 0.93 -6.66
CA ASP A 82 15.91 2.38 -6.46
C ASP A 82 15.31 2.77 -5.10
N GLY A 83 14.85 1.80 -4.29
CA GLY A 83 14.24 2.05 -2.98
C GLY A 83 12.82 2.62 -3.03
N ARG A 84 12.15 2.61 -4.20
CA ARG A 84 10.79 3.13 -4.40
C ARG A 84 9.74 2.03 -4.23
N ALA A 85 9.65 1.48 -3.01
CA ALA A 85 8.81 0.34 -2.68
C ALA A 85 7.31 0.52 -3.01
N ASP A 86 6.74 1.71 -2.81
CA ASP A 86 5.32 1.99 -3.10
C ASP A 86 4.99 1.84 -4.61
N GLN A 87 5.84 2.37 -5.48
CA GLN A 87 5.66 2.20 -6.93
C GLN A 87 5.96 0.77 -7.38
N ALA A 88 6.94 0.11 -6.75
CA ALA A 88 7.23 -1.30 -6.98
C ALA A 88 6.01 -2.18 -6.63
N ALA A 89 5.36 -1.93 -5.51
CA ALA A 89 4.17 -2.66 -5.07
C ALA A 89 2.97 -2.42 -6.00
N LYS A 90 2.77 -1.18 -6.46
CA LYS A 90 1.70 -0.83 -7.43
C LYS A 90 1.90 -1.51 -8.79
N THR A 91 3.12 -1.48 -9.32
CA THR A 91 3.47 -2.14 -10.59
C THR A 91 3.38 -3.66 -10.48
N MET A 92 3.77 -4.23 -9.33
CA MET A 92 3.62 -5.66 -9.05
C MET A 92 2.15 -6.08 -8.91
N THR A 93 1.34 -5.28 -8.23
CA THR A 93 -0.11 -5.52 -8.14
C THR A 93 -0.75 -5.46 -9.53
N ALA A 94 -0.33 -4.51 -10.38
CA ALA A 94 -0.78 -4.44 -11.77
C ALA A 94 -0.36 -5.70 -12.56
N LEU A 95 0.87 -6.19 -12.40
CA LEU A 95 1.33 -7.45 -12.96
C LEU A 95 0.49 -8.63 -12.47
N LEU A 96 0.25 -8.74 -11.16
CA LEU A 96 -0.52 -9.83 -10.58
C LEU A 96 -1.97 -9.85 -11.09
N ARG A 97 -2.55 -8.68 -11.39
CA ARG A 97 -3.87 -8.57 -12.03
C ARG A 97 -3.90 -9.04 -13.49
N THR A 98 -2.75 -9.13 -14.16
CA THR A 98 -2.69 -9.65 -15.55
C THR A 98 -2.66 -11.18 -15.63
N TYR A 99 -2.50 -11.88 -14.50
CA TYR A 99 -2.58 -13.33 -14.48
C TYR A 99 -4.03 -13.80 -14.40
N THR A 100 -4.33 -14.80 -15.22
CA THR A 100 -5.55 -15.60 -15.16
C THR A 100 -5.33 -16.85 -14.33
N ASP A 101 -6.40 -17.48 -13.85
CA ASP A 101 -6.34 -18.63 -12.92
C ASP A 101 -5.52 -19.82 -13.45
N ALA A 102 -5.40 -19.98 -14.77
CA ALA A 102 -4.60 -21.02 -15.40
C ALA A 102 -3.06 -20.80 -15.31
N ASP A 103 -2.60 -19.55 -15.21
CA ASP A 103 -1.18 -19.17 -15.19
C ASP A 103 -0.69 -18.82 -13.77
N ALA A 104 -1.59 -18.81 -12.79
CA ALA A 104 -1.31 -18.37 -11.42
C ALA A 104 -0.19 -19.18 -10.74
N ALA A 105 0.05 -20.42 -11.17
CA ALA A 105 1.15 -21.24 -10.67
C ALA A 105 2.55 -20.65 -10.97
N PHE A 106 2.72 -19.97 -12.11
CA PHE A 106 3.99 -19.30 -12.46
C PHE A 106 4.16 -17.95 -11.76
N ALA A 107 3.10 -17.41 -11.16
CA ALA A 107 3.07 -16.15 -10.45
C ALA A 107 3.29 -16.30 -8.94
N ILE A 108 3.49 -17.52 -8.42
CA ILE A 108 3.65 -17.77 -6.97
C ILE A 108 4.91 -17.08 -6.44
N GLU A 109 6.04 -17.17 -7.15
CA GLU A 109 7.28 -16.51 -6.73
C GLU A 109 7.15 -14.98 -6.76
N ASP A 110 6.58 -14.43 -7.83
CA ASP A 110 6.26 -13.00 -7.94
C ASP A 110 5.32 -12.56 -6.80
N ALA A 111 4.32 -13.38 -6.46
CA ALA A 111 3.40 -13.11 -5.37
C ALA A 111 4.10 -13.14 -4.00
N ARG A 112 5.04 -14.08 -3.78
CA ARG A 112 5.86 -14.10 -2.55
C ARG A 112 6.69 -12.84 -2.41
N GLU A 113 7.36 -12.40 -3.48
CA GLU A 113 8.16 -11.16 -3.48
C GLU A 113 7.27 -9.92 -3.30
N CYS A 114 6.08 -9.91 -3.89
CA CYS A 114 5.10 -8.85 -3.70
C CYS A 114 4.65 -8.74 -2.23
N VAL A 115 4.29 -9.88 -1.62
CA VAL A 115 3.85 -9.93 -0.22
C VAL A 115 5.00 -9.51 0.70
N ARG A 116 6.22 -10.01 0.46
CA ARG A 116 7.41 -9.59 1.19
C ARG A 116 7.59 -8.07 1.10
N THR A 117 7.65 -7.51 -0.10
CA THR A 117 7.84 -6.07 -0.31
C THR A 117 6.73 -5.24 0.34
N ALA A 118 5.48 -5.69 0.28
CA ALA A 118 4.33 -5.00 0.88
C ALA A 118 4.36 -5.06 2.43
N ILE A 119 4.82 -6.16 3.02
CA ILE A 119 4.99 -6.25 4.47
C ILE A 119 6.12 -5.34 4.94
N VAL A 120 7.23 -5.29 4.19
CA VAL A 120 8.39 -4.46 4.53
C VAL A 120 8.14 -2.97 4.38
N ASP A 121 7.26 -2.56 3.45
CA ASP A 121 6.97 -1.14 3.24
C ASP A 121 6.24 -0.54 4.47
N PRO A 122 6.85 0.43 5.19
CA PRO A 122 6.23 1.04 6.37
C PRO A 122 5.00 1.88 6.05
N LYS A 123 4.77 2.26 4.77
CA LYS A 123 3.64 3.10 4.35
C LYS A 123 2.41 2.31 3.92
N SER A 124 2.53 0.99 3.75
CA SER A 124 1.44 0.13 3.29
C SER A 124 0.70 -0.50 4.47
N PHE A 125 -0.50 0.00 4.76
CA PHE A 125 -1.36 -0.49 5.86
C PHE A 125 -2.57 -1.32 5.39
N SER A 126 -2.92 -1.26 4.10
CA SER A 126 -4.04 -2.02 3.54
C SER A 126 -3.54 -3.17 2.67
N PHE A 127 -3.92 -4.40 3.05
CA PHE A 127 -3.54 -5.63 2.35
C PHE A 127 -4.70 -6.27 1.58
N ASP A 128 -5.91 -5.70 1.66
CA ASP A 128 -7.12 -6.21 0.98
C ASP A 128 -6.92 -6.40 -0.52
N HIS A 129 -6.21 -5.47 -1.15
CA HIS A 129 -5.96 -5.54 -2.59
C HIS A 129 -5.12 -6.75 -2.96
N LEU A 130 -4.24 -7.21 -2.08
CA LEU A 130 -3.40 -8.38 -2.28
C LEU A 130 -4.19 -9.66 -2.00
N LEU A 131 -5.01 -9.70 -0.95
CA LEU A 131 -5.85 -10.85 -0.60
C LEU A 131 -6.88 -11.20 -1.68
N ARG A 132 -7.32 -10.22 -2.48
CA ARG A 132 -8.26 -10.43 -3.59
C ARG A 132 -7.61 -11.04 -4.84
N LEU A 133 -6.29 -11.13 -4.92
CA LEU A 133 -5.60 -11.65 -6.11
C LEU A 133 -5.60 -13.18 -6.10
N SER A 134 -5.92 -13.79 -7.24
CA SER A 134 -5.95 -15.26 -7.39
C SER A 134 -4.58 -15.90 -7.12
N ALA A 135 -3.49 -15.22 -7.49
CA ALA A 135 -2.13 -15.66 -7.18
C ALA A 135 -1.85 -15.78 -5.66
N VAL A 136 -2.45 -14.91 -4.84
CA VAL A 136 -2.27 -14.90 -3.38
C VAL A 136 -3.19 -15.93 -2.69
N GLN A 137 -4.33 -16.26 -3.30
CA GLN A 137 -5.16 -17.38 -2.87
C GLN A 137 -4.49 -18.73 -3.20
N LEU A 138 -3.81 -18.82 -4.34
CA LEU A 138 -3.07 -20.04 -4.70
C LEU A 138 -1.80 -20.19 -3.84
N LEU A 139 -1.22 -19.07 -3.37
CA LEU A 139 -0.12 -19.06 -2.41
C LEU A 139 -0.46 -19.80 -1.11
N GLU A 140 -1.73 -19.82 -0.68
CA GLU A 140 -2.20 -20.59 0.49
C GLU A 140 -1.85 -22.08 0.39
N LYS A 141 -1.90 -22.64 -0.82
CA LYS A 141 -1.61 -24.07 -1.07
C LYS A 141 -0.12 -24.38 -1.20
N SER A 142 0.69 -23.40 -1.59
CA SER A 142 2.11 -23.61 -1.88
C SER A 142 3.03 -23.18 -0.73
N ASP A 143 2.76 -22.01 -0.12
CA ASP A 143 3.48 -21.50 1.05
C ASP A 143 2.45 -21.01 2.10
N PRO A 144 1.89 -21.92 2.91
CA PRO A 144 0.87 -21.57 3.90
C PRO A 144 1.36 -20.51 4.91
N LEU A 145 2.65 -20.52 5.27
CA LEU A 145 3.23 -19.52 6.18
C LEU A 145 3.12 -18.08 5.66
N MET A 146 3.38 -17.84 4.37
CA MET A 146 3.32 -16.48 3.80
C MET A 146 1.89 -15.97 3.77
N HIS A 147 0.93 -16.85 3.48
CA HIS A 147 -0.49 -16.51 3.48
C HIS A 147 -1.01 -16.26 4.90
N GLU A 148 -0.61 -17.09 5.86
CA GLU A 148 -0.96 -16.92 7.28
C GLU A 148 -0.44 -15.58 7.81
N VAL A 149 0.79 -15.19 7.48
CA VAL A 149 1.35 -13.89 7.86
C VAL A 149 0.58 -12.76 7.19
N LEU A 150 0.28 -12.85 5.89
CA LEU A 150 -0.52 -11.81 5.23
C LEU A 150 -1.90 -11.64 5.89
N LYS A 151 -2.55 -12.76 6.25
CA LYS A 151 -3.83 -12.76 6.95
C LYS A 151 -3.70 -12.16 8.35
N LEU A 152 -2.65 -12.51 9.08
CA LEU A 152 -2.30 -11.93 10.37
C LEU A 152 -2.07 -10.41 10.26
N PHE A 153 -1.40 -9.95 9.19
CA PHE A 153 -1.23 -8.52 8.90
C PHE A 153 -2.52 -7.83 8.44
N SER A 154 -3.55 -8.56 8.02
CA SER A 154 -4.86 -8.02 7.66
C SER A 154 -5.87 -8.00 8.81
N GLU A 155 -5.87 -9.03 9.66
CA GLU A 155 -6.92 -9.27 10.66
C GLU A 155 -6.38 -9.48 12.09
N GLY A 156 -5.10 -9.80 12.24
CA GLY A 156 -4.51 -10.23 13.51
C GLY A 156 -4.04 -9.10 14.42
N THR A 157 -3.84 -9.44 15.69
CA THR A 157 -3.35 -8.54 16.74
C THR A 157 -1.85 -8.72 17.00
N LEU A 158 -1.24 -7.81 17.76
CA LEU A 158 0.16 -7.90 18.17
C LEU A 158 0.46 -9.18 18.97
N LYS A 159 -0.46 -9.61 19.83
CA LYS A 159 -0.37 -10.86 20.59
C LYS A 159 -0.31 -12.07 19.66
N ASP A 160 -1.14 -12.08 18.63
CA ASP A 160 -1.13 -13.16 17.62
C ASP A 160 0.21 -13.19 16.88
N TYR A 161 0.78 -12.04 16.54
CA TYR A 161 2.12 -11.93 15.94
C TYR A 161 3.23 -12.46 16.84
N GLN A 162 3.22 -12.11 18.13
CA GLN A 162 4.18 -12.65 19.09
C GLN A 162 4.09 -14.18 19.19
N THR A 163 2.87 -14.75 19.24
CA THR A 163 2.71 -16.22 19.25
C THR A 163 3.17 -16.86 17.95
N PHE A 164 3.02 -16.18 16.81
CA PHE A 164 3.49 -16.64 15.51
C PHE A 164 5.02 -16.68 15.43
N ILE A 165 5.72 -15.65 15.91
CA ILE A 165 7.19 -15.64 15.97
C ILE A 165 7.72 -16.75 16.87
N MET A 166 7.09 -16.96 18.04
CA MET A 166 7.49 -18.03 18.96
C MET A 166 7.37 -19.42 18.32
N LYS A 167 6.39 -19.60 17.42
CA LYS A 167 6.21 -20.85 16.66
C LYS A 167 7.16 -20.98 15.47
N HIS A 168 7.52 -19.87 14.82
CA HIS A 168 8.32 -19.85 13.60
C HIS A 168 9.46 -18.81 13.62
N PRO A 169 10.48 -18.98 14.48
CA PRO A 169 11.56 -18.01 14.65
C PRO A 169 12.49 -17.89 13.42
N THR A 170 12.56 -18.92 12.57
CA THR A 170 13.39 -18.93 11.34
C THR A 170 12.73 -18.23 10.16
N PHE A 171 11.44 -17.92 10.24
CA PHE A 171 10.71 -17.33 9.11
C PHE A 171 11.15 -15.89 8.80
N ILE A 172 11.47 -15.11 9.84
CA ILE A 172 11.91 -13.71 9.68
C ILE A 172 13.27 -13.65 8.99
N SER A 173 14.22 -14.49 9.40
CA SER A 173 15.57 -14.52 8.83
C SER A 173 15.61 -15.11 7.42
N GLU A 174 14.91 -16.23 7.17
CA GLU A 174 14.96 -16.89 5.86
C GLU A 174 14.06 -16.23 4.80
N LYS A 175 12.85 -15.78 5.15
CA LYS A 175 11.85 -15.35 4.15
C LYS A 175 11.73 -13.84 4.03
N LEU A 176 11.82 -13.08 5.13
CA LEU A 176 11.68 -11.62 5.09
C LEU A 176 13.01 -10.86 5.03
N HIS A 177 14.12 -11.40 5.57
CA HIS A 177 15.41 -10.69 5.70
C HIS A 177 15.24 -9.23 6.19
N VAL A 178 14.32 -9.01 7.12
CA VAL A 178 14.03 -7.68 7.69
C VAL A 178 14.15 -7.76 9.20
N ASP A 179 14.58 -6.66 9.81
CA ASP A 179 14.65 -6.54 11.25
C ASP A 179 13.27 -6.71 11.88
N ASP A 180 13.18 -7.61 12.86
CA ASP A 180 11.94 -7.87 13.62
C ASP A 180 11.38 -6.59 14.26
N THR A 181 12.26 -5.65 14.62
CA THR A 181 11.88 -4.35 15.19
C THR A 181 10.99 -3.51 14.26
N VAL A 182 11.22 -3.57 12.94
CA VAL A 182 10.41 -2.84 11.96
C VAL A 182 9.03 -3.46 11.83
N LEU A 183 8.95 -4.79 11.81
CA LEU A 183 7.67 -5.51 11.76
C LEU A 183 6.87 -5.34 13.05
N ILE A 184 7.51 -5.38 14.22
CA ILE A 184 6.87 -5.14 15.51
C ILE A 184 6.28 -3.72 15.55
N LYS A 185 7.04 -2.70 15.15
CA LYS A 185 6.54 -1.32 15.05
C LYS A 185 5.33 -1.22 14.12
N LYS A 186 5.38 -1.90 12.96
CA LYS A 186 4.25 -1.93 12.02
C LYS A 186 3.04 -2.65 12.61
N MET A 187 3.21 -3.76 13.30
CA MET A 187 2.13 -4.47 13.97
C MET A 187 1.50 -3.62 15.06
N ARG A 188 2.30 -2.92 15.87
CA ARG A 188 1.82 -1.94 16.87
C ARG A 188 0.91 -0.88 16.24
N LEU A 189 1.30 -0.33 15.09
CA LEU A 189 0.50 0.64 14.36
C LEU A 189 -0.83 0.03 13.89
N LEU A 190 -0.79 -1.20 13.36
CA LEU A 190 -1.99 -1.90 12.90
C LEU A 190 -2.95 -2.24 14.05
N THR A 191 -2.46 -2.61 15.24
CA THR A 191 -3.32 -2.81 16.43
C THR A 191 -3.95 -1.51 16.88
N LEU A 192 -3.18 -0.41 16.91
CA LEU A 192 -3.73 0.92 17.22
C LEU A 192 -4.86 1.31 16.23
N MET A 193 -4.67 1.04 14.94
CA MET A 193 -5.69 1.31 13.90
C MET A 193 -6.96 0.47 14.10
N ASP A 194 -6.84 -0.82 14.44
CA ASP A 194 -8.00 -1.69 14.72
C ASP A 194 -8.76 -1.25 16.00
N MET A 195 -8.03 -0.82 17.03
CA MET A 195 -8.65 -0.24 18.22
C MET A 195 -9.41 1.06 17.90
N ALA A 196 -8.81 1.92 17.08
CA ALA A 196 -9.41 3.17 16.63
C ALA A 196 -10.65 2.97 15.76
N GLU A 197 -10.74 1.85 15.03
CA GLU A 197 -11.94 1.50 14.26
C GLU A 197 -13.11 1.13 15.18
N LYS A 198 -12.83 0.46 16.31
CA LYS A 198 -13.84 0.03 17.28
C LYS A 198 -14.28 1.14 18.25
N LYS A 199 -13.34 1.98 18.70
CA LYS A 199 -13.57 3.04 19.68
C LYS A 199 -12.96 4.35 19.19
N THR A 200 -13.78 5.40 19.11
CA THR A 200 -13.30 6.76 18.76
C THR A 200 -12.56 7.44 19.91
N VAL A 201 -12.84 7.04 21.15
CA VAL A 201 -12.13 7.50 22.36
C VAL A 201 -11.48 6.27 23.00
N ILE A 202 -10.15 6.31 23.12
CA ILE A 202 -9.34 5.22 23.63
C ILE A 202 -8.60 5.72 24.88
N SER A 203 -8.65 5.00 25.98
CA SER A 203 -7.82 5.30 27.16
C SER A 203 -6.36 4.92 26.88
N LEU A 204 -5.41 5.72 27.36
CA LEU A 204 -3.98 5.43 27.20
C LEU A 204 -3.57 4.12 27.88
N HIS A 205 -4.25 3.74 28.97
CA HIS A 205 -4.05 2.47 29.67
C HIS A 205 -4.42 1.26 28.79
N ASP A 206 -5.63 1.27 28.17
CA ASP A 206 -6.05 0.20 27.26
C ASP A 206 -5.10 0.10 26.05
N LEU A 207 -4.60 1.25 25.58
CA LEU A 207 -3.67 1.30 24.45
C LEU A 207 -2.29 0.73 24.81
N SER A 208 -1.75 1.07 25.98
CA SER A 208 -0.49 0.54 26.49
C SER A 208 -0.51 -0.99 26.56
N LEU A 209 -1.61 -1.56 27.07
CA LEU A 209 -1.78 -3.01 27.21
C LEU A 209 -1.86 -3.76 25.88
N GLU A 210 -2.42 -3.16 24.83
CA GLU A 210 -2.55 -3.80 23.51
C GLU A 210 -1.32 -3.57 22.61
N VAL A 211 -0.61 -2.46 22.80
CA VAL A 211 0.59 -2.11 22.01
C VAL A 211 1.88 -2.65 22.67
N ASP A 212 1.79 -3.10 23.93
CA ASP A 212 2.90 -3.63 24.73
C ASP A 212 4.04 -2.58 24.82
N LEU A 213 3.66 -1.38 25.26
CA LEU A 213 4.53 -0.23 25.49
C LEU A 213 4.21 0.40 26.85
N PRO A 214 5.21 0.89 27.60
CA PRO A 214 4.96 1.55 28.89
C PRO A 214 4.13 2.83 28.72
N GLU A 215 3.30 3.17 29.72
CA GLU A 215 2.47 4.39 29.79
C GLU A 215 3.30 5.66 30.05
N ASN A 216 4.43 5.80 29.37
CA ASN A 216 5.36 6.90 29.53
C ASN A 216 5.43 7.71 28.22
N GLU A 217 6.42 8.60 28.12
CA GLU A 217 6.72 9.40 26.93
C GLU A 217 6.84 8.56 25.64
N GLU A 218 7.28 7.29 25.74
CA GLU A 218 7.38 6.37 24.61
C GLU A 218 6.03 6.09 23.92
N LEU A 219 4.93 6.00 24.68
CA LEU A 219 3.61 5.79 24.10
C LEU A 219 3.13 7.05 23.35
N GLU A 220 3.40 8.22 23.90
CA GLU A 220 3.05 9.50 23.27
C GLU A 220 3.86 9.72 21.99
N GLU A 221 5.17 9.46 22.02
CA GLU A 221 6.02 9.50 20.82
C GLU A 221 5.50 8.56 19.73
N PHE A 222 5.09 7.35 20.12
CA PHE A 222 4.49 6.38 19.21
C PHE A 222 3.18 6.88 18.58
N ILE A 223 2.29 7.49 19.37
CA ILE A 223 1.04 8.09 18.85
C ILE A 223 1.36 9.24 17.89
N ILE A 224 2.34 10.08 18.22
CA ILE A 224 2.78 11.19 17.36
C ILE A 224 3.35 10.64 16.04
N GLU A 225 4.14 9.57 16.07
CA GLU A 225 4.63 8.89 14.88
C GLU A 225 3.48 8.36 14.02
N ALA A 226 2.48 7.73 14.64
CA ALA A 226 1.28 7.23 13.97
C ALA A 226 0.46 8.35 13.29
N ILE A 227 0.42 9.55 13.90
CA ILE A 227 -0.20 10.74 13.31
C ILE A 227 0.66 11.27 12.16
N ARG A 228 1.99 11.30 12.31
CA ARG A 228 2.93 11.80 11.30
C ARG A 228 2.90 10.99 10.00
N ILE A 229 2.73 9.68 10.10
CA ILE A 229 2.57 8.79 8.95
C ILE A 229 1.15 8.79 8.37
N ASN A 230 0.23 9.58 8.96
CA ASN A 230 -1.19 9.67 8.61
C ASN A 230 -1.96 8.34 8.73
N ALA A 231 -1.52 7.44 9.61
CA ALA A 231 -2.28 6.22 9.91
C ALA A 231 -3.56 6.56 10.70
N ILE A 232 -3.45 7.49 11.65
CA ILE A 232 -4.55 8.05 12.42
C ILE A 232 -4.45 9.58 12.46
N THR A 233 -5.58 10.24 12.66
CA THR A 233 -5.65 11.67 12.98
C THR A 233 -6.51 11.82 14.21
N GLY A 234 -5.99 12.51 15.21
CA GLY A 234 -6.65 12.62 16.49
C GLY A 234 -5.97 13.63 17.39
N LYS A 235 -6.53 13.80 18.58
CA LYS A 235 -5.99 14.67 19.62
C LYS A 235 -5.84 13.86 20.89
N ILE A 236 -4.70 14.01 21.55
CA ILE A 236 -4.45 13.46 22.88
C ILE A 236 -5.05 14.44 23.89
N ASN A 237 -5.77 13.91 24.87
CA ASN A 237 -6.27 14.63 26.02
C ASN A 237 -5.52 14.13 27.26
N GLU A 238 -4.39 14.77 27.55
CA GLU A 238 -3.51 14.44 28.68
C GLU A 238 -4.25 14.49 30.03
N LEU A 239 -5.16 15.45 30.23
CA LEU A 239 -5.89 15.60 31.50
C LEU A 239 -6.79 14.40 31.83
N LYS A 240 -7.27 13.70 30.81
CA LYS A 240 -8.13 12.52 30.96
C LYS A 240 -7.42 11.20 30.62
N ASN A 241 -6.16 11.25 30.19
CA ASN A 241 -5.44 10.11 29.63
C ASN A 241 -6.23 9.40 28.51
N GLU A 242 -6.76 10.18 27.56
CA GLU A 242 -7.58 9.67 26.46
C GLU A 242 -7.07 10.15 25.10
N LEU A 243 -7.03 9.27 24.11
CA LEU A 243 -6.82 9.57 22.70
C LEU A 243 -8.18 9.67 22.00
N ASN A 244 -8.48 10.84 21.42
CA ASN A 244 -9.68 11.06 20.63
C ASN A 244 -9.34 11.02 19.13
N VAL A 245 -9.81 9.97 18.45
CA VAL A 245 -9.55 9.73 17.03
C VAL A 245 -10.65 10.39 16.18
N THR A 246 -10.23 11.24 15.25
CA THR A 246 -11.13 11.97 14.32
C THR A 246 -11.26 11.28 12.98
N SER A 247 -10.15 10.78 12.42
CA SER A 247 -10.13 10.01 11.17
C SER A 247 -9.01 8.99 11.20
N LEU A 248 -9.21 7.85 10.54
CA LEU A 248 -8.28 6.73 10.52
C LEU A 248 -8.21 6.16 9.10
N GLN A 249 -7.05 5.61 8.74
CA GLN A 249 -6.94 4.74 7.58
C GLN A 249 -7.47 3.35 7.94
N HIS A 250 -8.39 2.81 7.15
CA HIS A 250 -8.93 1.48 7.41
C HIS A 250 -7.94 0.41 6.95
N ARG A 251 -7.68 -0.57 7.81
CA ARG A 251 -6.85 -1.75 7.52
C ARG A 251 -7.52 -2.66 6.50
N SER A 252 -8.82 -2.89 6.67
CA SER A 252 -9.69 -3.54 5.69
C SER A 252 -10.93 -2.71 5.40
N PHE A 253 -11.33 -2.61 4.13
CA PHE A 253 -12.56 -1.91 3.72
C PHE A 253 -13.50 -2.86 3.00
N GLY A 254 -14.44 -3.40 3.75
CA GLY A 254 -15.41 -4.38 3.30
C GLY A 254 -16.81 -3.81 3.07
N ARG A 255 -17.75 -4.74 2.84
CA ARG A 255 -19.18 -4.45 2.71
C ARG A 255 -19.80 -3.74 3.92
N PRO A 256 -19.49 -4.08 5.20
CA PRO A 256 -20.13 -3.39 6.32
C PRO A 256 -19.74 -1.91 6.39
N GLN A 257 -18.48 -1.57 6.06
CA GLN A 257 -18.05 -0.18 5.97
C GLN A 257 -18.76 0.56 4.83
N TRP A 258 -18.96 -0.07 3.67
CA TRP A 258 -19.75 0.50 2.57
C TRP A 258 -21.20 0.80 2.96
N GLU A 259 -21.83 -0.10 3.71
CA GLU A 259 -23.19 0.10 4.21
C GLU A 259 -23.27 1.24 5.23
N LEU A 260 -22.31 1.33 6.14
CA LEU A 260 -22.22 2.43 7.10
C LEU A 260 -22.02 3.78 6.38
N LEU A 261 -21.13 3.81 5.39
CA LEU A 261 -20.88 5.00 4.58
C LEU A 261 -22.14 5.43 3.83
N ARG A 262 -22.85 4.48 3.21
CA ARG A 262 -24.11 4.74 2.53
C ARG A 262 -25.15 5.34 3.48
N LYS A 263 -25.30 4.79 4.69
CA LYS A 263 -26.23 5.32 5.71
C LYS A 263 -25.86 6.76 6.09
N ARG A 264 -24.57 7.04 6.34
CA ARG A 264 -24.09 8.39 6.65
C ARG A 264 -24.33 9.38 5.52
N LEU A 265 -24.07 8.98 4.27
CA LEU A 265 -24.32 9.81 3.09
C LEU A 265 -25.80 10.14 2.93
N ILE A 266 -26.69 9.16 3.10
CA ILE A 266 -28.14 9.39 3.04
C ILE A 266 -28.57 10.37 4.14
N ALA A 267 -28.05 10.22 5.36
CA ALA A 267 -28.35 11.14 6.45
C ALA A 267 -27.87 12.58 6.16
N LEU A 268 -26.68 12.74 5.59
CA LEU A 268 -26.13 14.04 5.20
C LEU A 268 -26.91 14.68 4.04
N ILE A 269 -27.36 13.87 3.07
CA ILE A 269 -28.22 14.35 1.98
C ILE A 269 -29.56 14.83 2.58
N GLY A 270 -30.11 14.10 3.54
CA GLY A 270 -31.33 14.50 4.24
C GLY A 270 -31.16 15.78 5.06
N SER A 271 -30.04 15.95 5.77
CA SER A 271 -29.79 17.20 6.51
C SER A 271 -29.59 18.39 5.56
N LEU A 272 -28.91 18.19 4.43
CA LEU A 272 -28.75 19.20 3.39
C LEU A 272 -30.09 19.59 2.74
N SER A 273 -30.98 18.64 2.46
CA SER A 273 -32.31 18.94 1.91
C SER A 273 -33.15 19.76 2.89
N ILE A 274 -33.11 19.40 4.17
CA ILE A 274 -33.78 20.16 5.24
C ILE A 274 -33.21 21.57 5.35
N SER A 275 -31.88 21.72 5.36
CA SER A 275 -31.25 23.04 5.36
C SER A 275 -31.60 23.86 4.13
N HIS A 276 -31.70 23.23 2.95
CA HIS A 276 -32.10 23.91 1.72
C HIS A 276 -33.56 24.39 1.76
N GLU A 277 -34.49 23.58 2.27
CA GLU A 277 -35.88 24.00 2.50
C GLU A 277 -35.96 25.13 3.53
N ASN A 278 -35.22 25.03 4.63
CA ASN A 278 -35.18 26.09 5.64
C ASN A 278 -34.68 27.42 5.05
N ILE A 279 -33.64 27.38 4.22
CA ILE A 279 -33.14 28.58 3.53
C ILE A 279 -34.20 29.14 2.58
N LYS A 280 -34.87 28.29 1.78
CA LYS A 280 -35.97 28.74 0.89
C LYS A 280 -37.11 29.40 1.68
N ASN A 281 -37.51 28.82 2.80
CA ASN A 281 -38.59 29.36 3.63
C ASN A 281 -38.22 30.72 4.25
N VAL A 282 -36.95 30.93 4.60
CA VAL A 282 -36.45 32.23 5.07
C VAL A 282 -36.51 33.29 3.97
N PHE A 283 -36.15 32.95 2.73
CA PHE A 283 -36.24 33.89 1.60
C PHE A 283 -37.68 34.24 1.22
N VAL A 284 -38.63 33.30 1.36
CA VAL A 284 -40.07 33.56 1.10
C VAL A 284 -40.65 34.49 2.17
N ASN A 285 -40.31 34.30 3.45
CA ASN A 285 -40.82 35.13 4.53
C ASN A 285 -40.23 36.55 4.56
N GLY A 286 -39.01 36.74 4.03
CA GLY A 286 -38.38 38.07 3.91
C GLY A 286 -38.91 38.94 2.75
N ALA A 287 -39.66 38.36 1.81
CA ALA A 287 -40.29 39.10 0.71
C ALA A 287 -41.72 39.59 1.04
N THR A 288 -42.28 39.17 2.18
CA THR A 288 -43.63 39.51 2.65
C THR A 288 -43.69 40.64 3.68
N THR A 289 -42.57 41.34 3.92
CA THR A 289 -42.49 42.60 4.68
C THR A 289 -41.99 43.72 3.79
#